data_AF-A0A7W3XZP2-F1
#
_entry.id   AF-A0A7W3XZP2-F1
#
_cell.length_a   1.000
_cell.length_b   1.000
_cell.length_c   1.000
_cell.angle_alpha   90.00
_cell.angle_beta   90.00
_cell.angle_gamma   90.00
#
_symmetry.space_group_name_H-M   'P 1'
#
loop_
_entity.id
_entity.type
_entity.pdbx_description
1 polymer ?
#
loop_
_entity_poly.entity_id
_entity_poly.type
_entity_poly.pdbx_seq_one_letter_code
_entity_poly.pdbx_strand_id
1 'polypeptide(L)' 'MARGTFRVFVGNKRLTCTFCDHQIFDRRDVKLNGTGMSILGLDWANKVACGLICAQCGYMQMFVDPQIRYEEV' A
#
# COMPACT_ATOMS: atom_id res chain seq x y z
N MET A 1 -2.54 14.13 5.23
CA MET A 1 -2.31 12.90 4.44
C MET A 1 -2.87 13.16 3.06
N ALA A 2 -2.02 13.21 2.03
CA ALA A 2 -2.46 13.54 0.68
C ALA A 2 -3.37 12.44 0.16
N ARG A 3 -4.63 12.78 -0.11
CA ARG A 3 -5.56 11.93 -0.85
C ARG A 3 -5.27 12.16 -2.32
N GLY A 4 -4.71 11.16 -2.98
CA GLY A 4 -4.47 11.16 -4.42
C GLY A 4 -4.84 9.80 -4.97
N THR A 5 -5.47 9.78 -6.14
CA THR A 5 -5.81 8.57 -6.86
C THR A 5 -4.73 8.29 -7.89
N PHE A 6 -4.18 7.08 -7.88
CA PHE A 6 -3.03 6.71 -8.70
C PHE A 6 -3.31 5.51 -9.59
N ARG A 7 -2.76 5.52 -10.80
CA ARG A 7 -2.38 4.28 -11.50
C ARG A 7 -1.06 3.79 -10.90
N VAL A 8 -0.99 2.51 -10.58
CA VAL A 8 0.14 1.95 -9.84
C VAL A 8 0.84 0.87 -10.65
N PHE A 9 2.17 0.86 -10.60
CA PHE A 9 3.01 -0.19 -11.16
C PHE A 9 3.86 -0.81 -10.06
N VAL A 10 3.93 -2.14 -10.02
CA VAL A 10 4.82 -2.90 -9.15
C VAL A 10 5.87 -3.58 -10.02
N GLY A 11 7.12 -3.11 -9.93
CA GLY A 11 8.13 -3.38 -10.95
C GLY A 11 7.64 -2.94 -12.33
N ASN A 12 7.65 -3.86 -13.30
CA ASN A 12 7.22 -3.59 -14.66
C ASN A 12 5.74 -3.95 -14.93
N LYS A 13 4.98 -4.35 -13.90
CA LYS A 13 3.58 -4.74 -14.06
C LYS A 13 2.65 -3.65 -13.58
N ARG A 14 1.69 -3.28 -14.42
CA ARG A 14 0.58 -2.41 -14.01
C ARG A 14 -0.33 -3.17 -13.05
N LEU A 15 -0.60 -2.56 -11.90
CA LEU A 15 -1.46 -3.16 -10.89
C LEU A 15 -2.92 -3.13 -11.36
N THR A 16 -3.61 -4.23 -11.11
CA THR A 16 -5.05 -4.38 -11.33
C THR A 16 -5.64 -4.98 -10.06
N CYS A 17 -6.84 -4.53 -9.69
CA CYS A 17 -7.52 -5.02 -8.50
C CYS A 17 -7.86 -6.50 -8.73
N THR A 18 -7.33 -7.40 -7.92
CA THR A 18 -7.59 -8.85 -8.06
C THR A 18 -9.04 -9.24 -7.77
N PHE A 19 -9.84 -8.33 -7.21
CA PHE A 19 -11.25 -8.55 -6.88
C PHE A 19 -12.23 -8.03 -7.94
N CYS A 20 -11.94 -6.89 -8.58
CA CYS A 20 -12.90 -6.21 -9.47
C CYS A 20 -12.29 -5.64 -10.77
N ASP A 21 -11.02 -5.94 -11.06
CA ASP A 21 -10.29 -5.49 -12.25
C ASP A 21 -10.10 -3.98 -12.44
N HIS A 22 -10.50 -3.17 -11.45
CA HIS A 22 -10.26 -1.73 -11.46
C HIS A 22 -8.75 -1.39 -11.32
N GLN A 23 -8.34 -0.22 -11.83
CA GLN A 23 -6.93 0.13 -12.03
C GLN A 23 -6.49 1.43 -11.34
N ILE A 24 -7.38 2.05 -10.56
CA ILE A 24 -7.10 3.26 -9.79
C ILE A 24 -7.09 2.92 -8.30
N PHE A 25 -6.09 3.42 -7.60
CA PHE A 25 -5.84 3.10 -6.21
C PHE A 25 -5.53 4.34 -5.37
N ASP A 26 -6.04 4.35 -4.14
CA ASP A 26 -5.53 5.21 -3.08
C ASP A 26 -4.34 4.53 -2.39
N ARG A 27 -3.42 5.32 -1.86
CA ARG A 27 -2.26 4.83 -1.10
C ARG A 27 -2.44 5.10 0.39
N ARG A 28 -2.06 4.12 1.22
CA ARG A 28 -1.78 4.33 2.64
C ARG A 28 -0.63 3.48 3.13
N ASP A 29 0.07 3.94 4.16
CA ASP A 29 1.07 3.13 4.84
C ASP A 29 0.39 2.28 5.94
N VAL A 30 0.79 1.00 6.06
CA VAL A 30 0.24 0.06 7.04
C VAL A 30 1.37 -0.43 7.95
N LYS A 31 1.23 -0.21 9.26
CA LYS A 31 2.18 -0.72 10.26
C LYS A 31 1.98 -2.23 10.41
N LEU A 32 3.06 -3.01 10.36
CA LEU A 32 3.01 -4.47 10.50
C LEU A 32 3.29 -4.97 11.93
N ASN A 33 3.53 -4.06 12.87
CA ASN A 33 3.92 -4.42 14.23
C ASN A 33 2.69 -4.74 15.10
N GLY A 34 2.85 -5.70 16.02
CA GLY A 34 1.93 -5.86 17.14
C GLY A 34 2.13 -4.74 18.18
N THR A 35 1.03 -4.28 18.78
CA THR A 35 0.97 -3.16 19.74
C THR A 35 1.98 -3.26 20.90
N GLY A 36 2.45 -4.47 21.25
CA GLY A 36 3.43 -4.71 22.33
C GLY A 36 4.89 -4.44 21.99
N MET A 37 5.27 -4.34 20.70
CA MET A 37 6.68 -4.11 20.32
C MET A 37 7.10 -2.64 20.37
N SER A 38 6.16 -1.69 20.31
CA SER A 38 6.45 -0.26 20.48
C SER A 38 6.82 0.11 21.92
N ILE A 39 6.51 -0.73 22.91
CA ILE A 39 6.78 -0.46 24.34
C ILE A 39 8.24 -0.84 24.71
N LEU A 40 8.88 -1.71 23.92
CA LEU A 40 10.24 -2.22 24.19
C LEU A 40 11.36 -1.44 23.47
N GLY A 41 11.08 -0.28 22.88
CA GLY A 41 12.11 0.57 22.24
C GLY A 41 12.74 -0.03 20.97
N LEU A 42 12.12 -1.05 20.38
CA LEU A 42 12.58 -1.72 19.15
C LEU A 42 12.02 -1.05 17.89
N ASP A 43 12.08 0.29 17.82
CA ASP A 43 11.59 1.05 16.66
C ASP A 43 12.40 0.76 15.36
N TRP A 44 13.59 0.17 15.49
CA TRP A 44 14.40 -0.30 14.37
C TRP A 44 13.85 -1.54 13.68
N ALA A 45 12.86 -2.23 14.27
CA ALA A 45 12.16 -3.37 13.69
C ALA A 45 10.82 -2.99 13.04
N ASN A 46 10.52 -1.69 12.90
CA ASN A 46 9.28 -1.18 12.32
C ASN A 46 9.22 -1.46 10.81
N LYS A 47 8.62 -2.59 10.42
CA LYS A 47 8.28 -2.86 9.02
C LYS A 47 6.96 -2.19 8.68
N VAL A 48 6.99 -1.30 7.69
CA VAL A 48 5.81 -0.66 7.11
C VAL A 48 5.53 -1.32 5.77
N ALA A 49 4.28 -1.70 5.53
CA ALA A 49 3.81 -2.10 4.21
C ALA A 49 3.19 -0.92 3.48
N CYS A 50 3.40 -0.85 2.17
CA CYS A 50 2.58 -0.01 1.31
C CYS A 50 1.22 -0.69 1.08
N GLY A 51 0.14 -0.05 1.52
CA GLY A 51 -1.23 -0.43 1.24
C GLY A 51 -1.78 0.33 0.03
N LEU A 52 -2.36 -0.41 -0.92
CA LEU A 52 -3.02 0.12 -2.10
C LEU A 52 -4.49 -0.28 -2.06
N ILE A 53 -5.38 0.70 -2.00
CA ILE A 53 -6.83 0.52 -1.83
C ILE A 53 -7.49 0.77 -3.17
N CYS A 54 -8.22 -0.21 -3.69
CA CYS A 54 -8.99 -0.02 -4.92
C CYS A 54 -10.03 1.08 -4.74
N ALA A 55 -9.98 2.11 -5.59
CA ALA A 55 -10.90 3.25 -5.54
C ALA A 55 -12.36 2.87 -5.90
N GLN A 56 -12.59 1.69 -6.49
CA GLN A 56 -13.92 1.21 -6.86
C GLN A 56 -14.56 0.29 -5.83
N CYS A 57 -13.84 -0.72 -5.32
CA CYS A 57 -14.42 -1.75 -4.43
C CYS A 57 -13.85 -1.74 -3.01
N GLY A 58 -12.85 -0.91 -2.72
CA GLY A 58 -12.21 -0.85 -1.39
C GLY A 58 -11.27 -2.01 -1.07
N TYR A 59 -11.11 -3.01 -1.95
CA TYR A 59 -10.15 -4.10 -1.75
C TYR A 59 -8.73 -3.56 -1.59
N MET A 60 -8.01 -4.07 -0.58
CA MET A 60 -6.67 -3.62 -0.22
C MET A 60 -5.62 -4.68 -0.53
N GLN A 61 -4.58 -4.27 -1.23
CA GLN A 61 -3.38 -5.06 -1.46
C GLN A 61 -2.21 -4.45 -0.69
N MET A 62 -1.40 -5.28 -0.04
CA MET A 62 -0.27 -4.84 0.77
C MET A 62 1.04 -5.38 0.22
N PHE A 63 2.06 -4.54 0.20
CA PHE A 63 3.38 -4.87 -0.30
C PHE A 63 4.45 -4.46 0.72
N VAL A 64 5.41 -5.36 0.99
CA VAL A 64 6.55 -5.11 1.87
C VAL A 64 7.79 -4.91 1.01
N ASP A 65 8.49 -3.80 1.21
CA ASP A 65 9.66 -3.38 0.42
C ASP A 65 9.48 -3.45 -1.12
N PRO A 66 8.33 -3.01 -1.69
CA PRO A 66 8.12 -3.08 -3.13
C PRO A 66 8.82 -1.97 -3.91
N GLN A 67 9.12 -2.25 -5.17
CA GLN A 67 9.43 -1.23 -6.17
C GLN A 67 8.13 -0.71 -6.78
N ILE A 68 7.60 0.41 -6.27
CA ILE A 68 6.33 1.00 -6.74
C ILE A 68 6.59 2.29 -7.52
N ARG A 69 5.95 2.41 -8.69
CA ARG A 69 5.79 3.67 -9.40
C ARG A 69 4.32 4.10 -9.38
N TYR A 70 4.09 5.38 -9.13
CA TYR A 70 2.78 6.02 -9.12
C TYR A 70 2.66 6.98 -10.30
N GLU A 71 1.49 6.96 -10.94
CA GLU A 71 1.09 7.93 -11.95
C GLU A 71 -0.24 8.54 -11.47
N GLU A 72 -0.24 9.83 -11.16
CA GLU A 72 -1.42 10.55 -10.68
C GLU A 72 -2.48 10.65 -11.79
N VAL A 73 -3.76 10.58 -11.41
CA VAL A 73 -4.92 10.56 -12.33
C VAL A 73 -5.72 11.84 -12.22
#